data_AF-A0A7S4PTP4-F1
#
_entry.id   AF-A0A7S4PTP4-F1
#
_cell.length_a   1.000
_cell.length_b   1.000
_cell.length_c   1.000
_cell.angle_alpha   90.00
_cell.angle_beta   90.00
_cell.angle_gamma   90.00
#
_symmetry.space_group_name_H-M   'P 1'
#
loop_
_entity.id
_entity.type
_entity.pdbx_description
1 polymer ?
#
loop_
_entity_poly.entity_id
_entity_poly.type
_entity_poly.pdbx_seq_one_letter_code
_entity_poly.pdbx_strand_id
1 'polypeptide(L)'
;SISKQQRWYHWDLNPLRWQGTRLPMVQGYMSLTHGVPEAGGLVLVPGSHLAYHALAERYRPLLEAVLRDTGHADHYVDFMRLDPEVLSAFDQEAVLLHLEPGDLAVWDGRTAHCNRGPRPGWESPLLPRAGALVTMAPRHAASPAVLAARREALCRGVTTTHWPSEFVPTDQPPGGSRLQDPAAARCLFRGPPELSDIHLELAGLTAEERADWLGDPARRCPGIVYPTRIEPLPSVWSAQVVL
;
A
#
# COMPACT_ATOMS: atom_id res chain seq x y z
N SER A 1 -17.17 -4.29 20.13
CA SER A 1 -17.91 -3.65 19.03
C SER A 1 -17.04 -2.57 18.41
N ILE A 2 -16.78 -2.63 17.10
CA ILE A 2 -16.03 -1.61 16.35
C ILE A 2 -16.92 -0.36 16.24
N SER A 3 -16.42 0.83 16.58
CA SER A 3 -17.21 2.07 16.51
C SER A 3 -17.54 2.43 15.04
N LYS A 4 -18.66 3.11 14.79
CA LYS A 4 -19.10 3.48 13.42
C LYS A 4 -18.08 4.31 12.63
N GLN A 5 -17.24 5.09 13.31
CA GLN A 5 -16.16 5.89 12.70
C GLN A 5 -14.94 5.06 12.29
N GLN A 6 -14.83 3.81 12.74
CA GLN A 6 -13.73 2.89 12.41
C GLN A 6 -14.12 1.81 11.39
N ARG A 7 -15.31 1.92 10.77
CA ARG A 7 -15.87 0.94 9.82
C ARG A 7 -15.76 1.44 8.39
N TRP A 8 -14.55 1.53 7.89
CA TRP A 8 -14.29 1.91 6.51
C TRP A 8 -13.91 0.69 5.67
N TYR A 9 -14.81 -0.28 5.58
CA TYR A 9 -14.62 -1.41 4.68
C TYR A 9 -14.58 -0.89 3.25
N HIS A 10 -13.51 -1.23 2.55
CA HIS A 10 -13.31 -0.88 1.17
C HIS A 10 -12.78 -2.08 0.38
N TRP A 11 -12.91 -1.95 -0.93
CA TRP A 11 -12.15 -2.73 -1.89
C TRP A 11 -11.19 -1.82 -2.62
N ASP A 12 -9.92 -2.19 -2.58
CA ASP A 12 -8.87 -1.58 -3.40
C ASP A 12 -9.00 -1.92 -4.88
N LEU A 13 -9.89 -2.85 -5.22
CA LEU A 13 -10.22 -3.19 -6.58
C LEU A 13 -11.57 -2.58 -6.93
N ASN A 14 -11.57 -1.42 -7.57
CA ASN A 14 -12.81 -0.80 -8.03
C ASN A 14 -13.49 -1.67 -9.12
N PRO A 15 -14.72 -2.17 -8.90
CA PRO A 15 -15.42 -3.03 -9.85
C PRO A 15 -15.79 -2.34 -11.17
N LEU A 16 -15.77 -1.01 -11.23
CA LEU A 16 -15.97 -0.29 -12.49
C LEU A 16 -14.70 -0.23 -13.34
N ARG A 17 -13.51 -0.33 -12.71
CA ARG A 17 -12.23 -0.43 -13.42
C ARG A 17 -11.88 -1.86 -13.82
N TRP A 18 -12.30 -2.84 -13.00
CA TRP A 18 -12.01 -4.23 -13.25
C TRP A 18 -13.25 -5.12 -13.08
N GLN A 19 -13.60 -5.85 -14.14
CA GLN A 19 -14.78 -6.73 -14.21
C GLN A 19 -14.41 -8.17 -14.62
N GLY A 20 -13.12 -8.51 -14.61
CA GLY A 20 -12.66 -9.85 -15.00
C GLY A 20 -13.05 -10.93 -13.99
N THR A 21 -12.72 -12.19 -14.28
CA THR A 21 -12.96 -13.33 -13.37
C THR A 21 -11.68 -13.91 -12.77
N ARG A 22 -10.52 -13.56 -13.33
CA ARG A 22 -9.20 -13.99 -12.83
C ARG A 22 -8.78 -13.14 -11.64
N LEU A 23 -7.82 -13.57 -10.83
CA LEU A 23 -7.27 -12.73 -9.76
C LEU A 23 -6.42 -11.61 -10.38
N PRO A 24 -6.82 -10.32 -10.32
CA PRO A 24 -6.04 -9.25 -10.97
C PRO A 24 -4.82 -8.86 -10.13
N MET A 25 -4.96 -8.89 -8.81
CA MET A 25 -3.90 -8.58 -7.87
C MET A 25 -4.17 -9.24 -6.51
N VAL A 26 -3.08 -9.51 -5.80
CA VAL A 26 -3.05 -9.86 -4.38
C VAL A 26 -2.59 -8.62 -3.63
N GLN A 27 -3.35 -8.22 -2.63
CA GLN A 27 -2.96 -7.18 -1.69
C GLN A 27 -2.22 -7.78 -0.50
N GLY A 28 -1.48 -6.94 0.20
CA GLY A 28 -0.65 -7.38 1.30
C GLY A 28 -0.23 -6.26 2.23
N TYR A 29 0.07 -6.65 3.46
CA TYR A 29 0.56 -5.79 4.52
C TYR A 29 1.67 -6.52 5.26
N MET A 30 2.87 -5.94 5.25
CA MET A 30 4.00 -6.40 6.03
C MET A 30 4.10 -5.58 7.32
N SER A 31 4.05 -6.26 8.46
CA SER A 31 4.20 -5.57 9.75
C SER A 31 5.67 -5.26 10.01
N LEU A 32 5.97 -4.04 10.45
CA LEU A 32 7.31 -3.59 10.85
C LEU A 32 7.41 -3.39 12.38
N THR A 33 6.29 -3.51 13.07
CA THR A 33 6.17 -3.34 14.53
C THR A 33 5.33 -4.46 15.11
N HIS A 34 5.46 -4.71 16.41
CA HIS A 34 4.60 -5.64 17.13
C HIS A 34 3.15 -5.16 17.13
N GLY A 35 2.20 -6.06 16.87
CA GLY A 35 0.78 -5.77 16.93
C GLY A 35 0.30 -5.52 18.36
N VAL A 36 -0.25 -4.33 18.61
CA VAL A 36 -0.88 -3.99 19.89
C VAL A 36 -2.40 -4.05 19.73
N PRO A 37 -3.13 -4.98 20.38
CA PRO A 37 -4.58 -5.16 20.21
C PRO A 37 -5.40 -3.87 20.36
N GLU A 38 -4.99 -3.01 21.28
CA GLU A 38 -5.62 -1.75 21.64
C GLU A 38 -5.31 -0.64 20.62
N ALA A 39 -4.18 -0.73 19.91
CA ALA A 39 -3.80 0.22 18.85
C ALA A 39 -4.60 0.01 17.54
N GLY A 40 -5.36 -1.09 17.46
CA GLY A 40 -6.05 -1.48 16.23
C GLY A 40 -5.09 -2.10 15.22
N GLY A 41 -5.43 -2.05 13.93
CA GLY A 41 -4.66 -2.76 12.91
C GLY A 41 -5.45 -3.00 11.63
N LEU A 42 -4.89 -3.85 10.79
CA LEU A 42 -5.55 -4.35 9.59
C LEU A 42 -6.70 -5.29 9.98
N VAL A 43 -7.88 -5.02 9.43
CA VAL A 43 -9.06 -5.88 9.55
C VAL A 43 -9.37 -6.44 8.17
N LEU A 44 -9.51 -7.76 8.08
CA LEU A 44 -9.95 -8.46 6.87
C LEU A 44 -11.32 -9.10 7.12
N VAL A 45 -12.14 -9.22 6.07
CA VAL A 45 -13.39 -9.99 6.10
C VAL A 45 -13.18 -11.27 5.28
N PRO A 46 -12.87 -12.42 5.92
CA PRO A 46 -12.66 -13.68 5.22
C PRO A 46 -13.84 -14.05 4.33
N GLY A 47 -13.57 -14.60 3.15
CA GLY A 47 -14.61 -15.03 2.20
C GLY A 47 -15.36 -13.90 1.47
N SER A 48 -15.20 -12.63 1.86
CA SER A 48 -15.98 -11.54 1.26
C SER A 48 -15.70 -11.32 -0.23
N HIS A 49 -14.53 -11.74 -0.73
CA HIS A 49 -14.18 -11.69 -2.15
C HIS A 49 -15.14 -12.52 -3.03
N LEU A 50 -15.82 -13.51 -2.46
CA LEU A 50 -16.84 -14.31 -3.15
C LEU A 50 -18.11 -13.50 -3.45
N ALA A 51 -18.41 -12.48 -2.63
CA ALA A 51 -19.54 -11.60 -2.82
C ALA A 51 -19.26 -10.44 -3.81
N TYR A 52 -18.00 -10.30 -4.25
CA TYR A 52 -17.52 -9.13 -5.00
C TYR A 52 -18.38 -8.79 -6.22
N HIS A 53 -18.56 -9.75 -7.13
CA HIS A 53 -19.32 -9.52 -8.37
C HIS A 53 -20.81 -9.29 -8.11
N ALA A 54 -21.40 -10.03 -7.17
CA ALA A 54 -22.81 -9.91 -6.85
C ALA A 54 -23.14 -8.53 -6.24
N LEU A 55 -22.31 -8.05 -5.31
CA LEU A 55 -22.48 -6.73 -4.72
C LEU A 55 -22.13 -5.63 -5.74
N ALA A 56 -21.07 -5.80 -6.55
CA ALA A 56 -20.75 -4.86 -7.61
C ALA A 56 -21.93 -4.62 -8.56
N GLU A 57 -22.66 -5.69 -8.93
CA GLU A 57 -23.85 -5.57 -9.75
C GLU A 57 -25.03 -4.94 -8.99
N ARG A 58 -25.28 -5.38 -7.74
CA ARG A 58 -26.33 -4.81 -6.87
C ARG A 58 -26.19 -3.29 -6.70
N TYR A 59 -24.97 -2.77 -6.58
CA TYR A 59 -24.71 -1.34 -6.36
C TYR A 59 -24.16 -0.60 -7.58
N ARG A 60 -24.24 -1.17 -8.79
CA ARG A 60 -23.78 -0.51 -10.01
C ARG A 60 -24.28 0.93 -10.17
N PRO A 61 -25.58 1.26 -9.96
CA PRO A 61 -26.05 2.64 -10.09
C PRO A 61 -25.38 3.61 -9.10
N LEU A 62 -25.09 3.15 -7.89
CA LEU A 62 -24.42 3.94 -6.85
C LEU A 62 -22.93 4.11 -7.17
N LEU A 63 -22.26 3.04 -7.60
CA LEU A 63 -20.86 3.08 -8.04
C LEU A 63 -20.67 4.08 -9.19
N GLU A 64 -21.56 4.06 -10.19
CA GLU A 64 -21.53 4.98 -11.32
C GLU A 64 -21.81 6.43 -10.91
N ALA A 65 -22.66 6.65 -9.89
CA ALA A 65 -22.92 7.98 -9.36
C ALA A 65 -21.71 8.55 -8.61
N VAL A 66 -21.08 7.76 -7.73
CA VAL A 66 -19.90 8.18 -6.94
C VAL A 66 -18.70 8.52 -7.83
N LEU A 67 -18.51 7.80 -8.94
CA LEU A 67 -17.44 8.10 -9.91
C LEU A 67 -17.61 9.46 -10.61
N ARG A 68 -18.85 9.89 -10.87
CA ARG A 68 -19.12 11.16 -11.56
C ARG A 68 -18.73 12.37 -10.71
N ASP A 69 -18.85 12.27 -9.39
CA ASP A 69 -18.71 13.41 -8.48
C ASP A 69 -17.30 13.58 -7.88
N THR A 70 -16.52 12.51 -7.78
CA THR A 70 -15.31 12.53 -6.94
C THR A 70 -14.01 12.75 -7.71
N GLY A 71 -13.91 12.41 -9.00
CA GLY A 71 -12.69 12.55 -9.83
C GLY A 71 -11.41 11.84 -9.31
N HIS A 72 -11.42 11.37 -8.06
CA HIS A 72 -10.31 10.82 -7.26
C HIS A 72 -10.59 9.38 -6.80
N ALA A 73 -11.80 8.85 -7.00
CA ALA A 73 -12.22 7.54 -6.48
C ALA A 73 -12.17 6.42 -7.54
N ASP A 74 -11.22 6.48 -8.47
CA ASP A 74 -11.09 5.43 -9.49
C ASP A 74 -10.45 4.16 -8.88
N HIS A 75 -9.61 4.29 -7.86
CA HIS A 75 -8.76 3.19 -7.43
C HIS A 75 -9.41 2.26 -6.41
N TYR A 76 -10.29 2.73 -5.52
CA TYR A 76 -10.95 1.92 -4.49
C TYR A 76 -12.42 2.35 -4.30
N VAL A 77 -13.23 1.51 -3.66
CA VAL A 77 -14.64 1.80 -3.36
C VAL A 77 -15.02 1.41 -1.93
N ASP A 78 -15.85 2.23 -1.29
CA ASP A 78 -16.24 2.09 0.13
C ASP A 78 -17.76 2.17 0.36
N PHE A 79 -18.55 1.92 -0.70
CA PHE A 79 -20.01 2.02 -0.68
C PHE A 79 -20.68 1.13 0.38
N MET A 80 -19.98 0.08 0.86
CA MET A 80 -20.47 -0.84 1.89
C MET A 80 -20.98 -0.10 3.12
N ARG A 81 -20.40 1.06 3.46
CA ARG A 81 -20.88 1.90 4.58
C ARG A 81 -22.33 2.37 4.46
N LEU A 82 -22.90 2.32 3.25
CA LEU A 82 -24.25 2.76 2.93
C LEU A 82 -25.28 1.62 3.01
N ASP A 83 -24.84 0.37 3.16
CA ASP A 83 -25.72 -0.78 3.31
C ASP A 83 -25.55 -1.45 4.69
N PRO A 84 -26.49 -1.23 5.63
CA PRO A 84 -26.42 -1.79 6.97
C PRO A 84 -26.41 -3.33 7.02
N GLU A 85 -27.05 -4.00 6.06
CA GLU A 85 -27.10 -5.47 6.00
C GLU A 85 -25.72 -6.02 5.64
N VAL A 86 -25.08 -5.46 4.60
CA VAL A 86 -23.72 -5.83 4.20
C VAL A 86 -22.72 -5.52 5.31
N LEU A 87 -22.82 -4.36 5.95
CA LEU A 87 -21.94 -4.01 7.07
C LEU A 87 -22.09 -4.99 8.24
N SER A 88 -23.32 -5.36 8.59
CA SER A 88 -23.57 -6.28 9.69
C SER A 88 -23.02 -7.67 9.38
N ALA A 89 -23.19 -8.15 8.15
CA ALA A 89 -22.64 -9.44 7.71
C ALA A 89 -21.10 -9.41 7.74
N PHE A 90 -20.47 -8.34 7.26
CA PHE A 90 -19.02 -8.21 7.26
C PHE A 90 -18.45 -8.10 8.67
N ASP A 91 -19.11 -7.37 9.57
CA ASP A 91 -18.69 -7.25 10.97
C ASP A 91 -18.74 -8.59 11.73
N GLN A 92 -19.64 -9.51 11.36
CA GLN A 92 -19.73 -10.83 11.97
C GLN A 92 -18.52 -11.71 11.65
N GLU A 93 -17.96 -11.54 10.45
CA GLU A 93 -16.83 -12.33 9.94
C GLU A 93 -15.48 -11.61 10.07
N ALA A 94 -15.48 -10.30 10.36
CA ALA A 94 -14.28 -9.48 10.38
C ALA A 94 -13.25 -9.94 11.42
N VAL A 95 -12.01 -10.12 10.96
CA VAL A 95 -10.86 -10.51 11.77
C VAL A 95 -9.88 -9.35 11.83
N LEU A 96 -9.59 -8.87 13.04
CA LEU A 96 -8.42 -8.02 13.27
C LEU A 96 -7.18 -8.91 13.27
N LEU A 97 -6.21 -8.57 12.43
CA LEU A 97 -4.94 -9.27 12.39
C LEU A 97 -4.00 -8.78 13.49
N HIS A 98 -3.42 -9.74 14.21
CA HIS A 98 -2.34 -9.53 15.16
C HIS A 98 -1.07 -10.07 14.50
N LEU A 99 -0.17 -9.17 14.14
CA LEU A 99 1.01 -9.47 13.34
C LEU A 99 2.27 -9.09 14.12
N GLU A 100 3.30 -9.91 13.99
CA GLU A 100 4.64 -9.66 14.50
C GLU A 100 5.52 -9.00 13.42
N PRO A 101 6.62 -8.32 13.79
CA PRO A 101 7.54 -7.76 12.82
C PRO A 101 8.04 -8.83 11.83
N GLY A 102 7.88 -8.55 10.54
CA GLY A 102 8.24 -9.48 9.46
C GLY A 102 7.08 -10.34 8.95
N ASP A 103 5.95 -10.41 9.66
CA ASP A 103 4.77 -11.09 9.16
C ASP A 103 4.21 -10.37 7.93
N LEU A 104 3.91 -11.15 6.89
CA LEU A 104 3.25 -10.68 5.67
C LEU A 104 1.83 -11.28 5.60
N ALA A 105 0.83 -10.44 5.84
CA ALA A 105 -0.55 -10.77 5.53
C ALA A 105 -0.79 -10.55 4.03
N VAL A 106 -1.43 -11.52 3.37
CA VAL A 106 -1.81 -11.43 1.95
C VAL A 106 -3.28 -11.77 1.77
N TRP A 107 -3.95 -11.08 0.85
CA TRP A 107 -5.36 -11.31 0.54
C TRP A 107 -5.70 -11.04 -0.93
N ASP A 108 -6.76 -11.68 -1.42
CA ASP A 108 -7.34 -11.39 -2.73
C ASP A 108 -7.76 -9.91 -2.79
N GLY A 109 -7.40 -9.16 -3.84
CA GLY A 109 -7.71 -7.73 -3.96
C GLY A 109 -9.21 -7.38 -3.90
N ARG A 110 -10.10 -8.38 -4.04
CA ARG A 110 -11.56 -8.28 -3.86
C ARG A 110 -12.02 -8.48 -2.41
N THR A 111 -11.12 -8.78 -1.49
CA THR A 111 -11.46 -8.96 -0.07
C THR A 111 -11.72 -7.61 0.57
N ALA A 112 -12.86 -7.49 1.25
CA ALA A 112 -13.24 -6.31 1.99
C ALA A 112 -12.33 -6.21 3.21
N HIS A 113 -11.78 -5.03 3.42
CA HIS A 113 -10.85 -4.79 4.50
C HIS A 113 -10.93 -3.34 4.96
N CYS A 114 -10.42 -3.07 6.16
CA CYS A 114 -10.30 -1.72 6.67
C CYS A 114 -9.14 -1.60 7.66
N ASN A 115 -8.78 -0.36 7.97
CA ASN A 115 -7.90 -0.07 9.10
C ASN A 115 -8.74 0.29 10.33
N ARG A 116 -8.47 -0.38 11.44
CA ARG A 116 -9.00 0.00 12.74
C ARG A 116 -7.99 0.90 13.45
N GLY A 117 -8.47 2.06 13.90
CA GLY A 117 -7.71 2.94 14.78
C GLY A 117 -7.59 2.37 16.21
N PRO A 118 -6.88 3.08 17.10
CA PRO A 118 -6.81 2.72 18.50
C PRO A 118 -8.19 2.74 19.16
N ARG A 119 -8.35 1.98 20.23
CA ARG A 119 -9.54 2.04 21.08
C ARG A 119 -9.63 3.43 21.73
N PRO A 120 -10.85 3.96 21.98
CA PRO A 120 -11.01 5.24 22.67
C PRO A 120 -10.26 5.26 24.01
N GLY A 121 -9.48 6.32 24.24
CA GLY A 121 -8.69 6.49 25.47
C GLY A 121 -7.38 5.71 25.52
N TRP A 122 -7.01 4.98 24.45
CA TRP A 122 -5.69 4.35 24.37
C TRP A 122 -4.64 5.34 23.88
N GLU A 123 -3.53 5.42 24.61
CA GLU A 123 -2.38 6.26 24.30
C GLU A 123 -1.11 5.42 24.43
N SER A 124 -0.09 5.77 23.64
CA SER A 124 1.22 5.15 23.72
C SER A 124 2.31 6.20 23.46
N PRO A 125 3.38 6.22 24.26
CA PRO A 125 4.55 7.06 23.99
C PRO A 125 5.43 6.50 22.86
N LEU A 126 5.19 5.26 22.43
CA LEU A 126 5.90 4.57 21.36
C LEU A 126 5.04 4.50 20.09
N LEU A 127 5.68 4.34 18.93
CA LEU A 127 5.00 4.15 17.65
C LEU A 127 4.13 2.88 17.68
N PRO A 128 2.78 2.99 17.62
CA PRO A 128 1.89 1.84 17.75
C PRO A 128 1.98 0.82 16.62
N ARG A 129 2.17 1.33 15.40
CA ARG A 129 2.01 0.55 14.17
C ARG A 129 2.80 1.17 13.04
N ALA A 130 3.70 0.40 12.46
CA ALA A 130 4.29 0.67 11.17
C ALA A 130 4.18 -0.58 10.30
N GLY A 131 3.92 -0.38 9.02
CA GLY A 131 3.88 -1.47 8.05
C GLY A 131 4.05 -0.97 6.63
N ALA A 132 4.41 -1.89 5.74
CA ALA A 132 4.50 -1.64 4.32
C ALA A 132 3.29 -2.27 3.61
N LEU A 133 2.63 -1.50 2.75
CA LEU A 133 1.62 -2.03 1.84
C LEU A 133 2.31 -2.64 0.63
N VAL A 134 1.93 -3.87 0.29
CA VAL A 134 2.55 -4.64 -0.78
C VAL A 134 1.45 -5.17 -1.70
N THR A 135 1.46 -4.76 -2.96
CA THR A 135 0.53 -5.28 -3.96
C THR A 135 1.28 -6.06 -5.03
N MET A 136 0.77 -7.24 -5.37
CA MET A 136 1.41 -8.18 -6.27
C MET A 136 0.46 -8.57 -7.40
N ALA A 137 0.98 -8.68 -8.62
CA ALA A 137 0.29 -9.28 -9.75
C ALA A 137 1.28 -10.08 -10.59
N PRO A 138 0.81 -11.06 -11.39
CA PRO A 138 1.67 -11.75 -12.34
C PRO A 138 2.32 -10.76 -13.32
N ARG A 139 3.58 -10.98 -13.68
CA ARG A 139 4.32 -10.09 -14.62
C ARG A 139 3.55 -9.83 -15.93
N HIS A 140 2.85 -10.83 -16.45
CA HIS A 140 2.08 -10.73 -17.69
C HIS A 140 0.83 -9.85 -17.58
N ALA A 141 0.44 -9.44 -16.37
CA ALA A 141 -0.66 -8.49 -16.16
C ALA A 141 -0.24 -7.04 -16.50
N ALA A 142 1.06 -6.74 -16.53
CA ALA A 142 1.60 -5.43 -16.91
C ALA A 142 2.08 -5.43 -18.37
N SER A 143 1.87 -4.32 -19.08
CA SER A 143 2.44 -4.13 -20.41
C SER A 143 3.95 -3.87 -20.34
N PRO A 144 4.71 -4.11 -21.42
CA PRO A 144 6.13 -3.75 -21.47
C PRO A 144 6.40 -2.27 -21.14
N ALA A 145 5.48 -1.36 -21.53
CA ALA A 145 5.57 0.06 -21.22
C ALA A 145 5.40 0.34 -19.71
N VAL A 146 4.46 -0.33 -19.04
CA VAL A 146 4.28 -0.22 -17.59
C VAL A 146 5.52 -0.74 -16.85
N LEU A 147 6.06 -1.89 -17.25
CA LEU A 147 7.27 -2.45 -16.64
C LEU A 147 8.47 -1.50 -16.81
N ALA A 148 8.64 -0.91 -18.00
CA ALA A 148 9.69 0.07 -18.26
C ALA A 148 9.54 1.33 -17.38
N ALA A 149 8.32 1.86 -17.24
CA ALA A 149 8.04 3.02 -16.40
C ALA A 149 8.29 2.74 -14.91
N ARG A 150 7.89 1.56 -14.40
CA ARG A 150 8.15 1.14 -13.02
C ARG A 150 9.64 0.96 -12.75
N ARG A 151 10.40 0.43 -13.71
CA ARG A 151 11.88 0.37 -13.64
C ARG A 151 12.48 1.77 -13.52
N GLU A 152 12.04 2.70 -14.36
CA GLU A 152 12.52 4.09 -14.30
C GLU A 152 12.16 4.77 -12.97
N ALA A 153 11.01 4.43 -12.38
CA ALA A 153 10.58 4.95 -11.09
C ALA A 153 11.52 4.55 -9.93
N LEU A 154 12.12 3.34 -9.97
CA LEU A 154 13.16 2.93 -9.00
C LEU A 154 14.33 3.92 -8.97
N CYS A 155 14.72 4.38 -10.16
CA CYS A 155 15.79 5.34 -10.30
C CYS A 155 15.36 6.73 -9.83
N ARG A 156 14.17 7.18 -10.21
CA ARG A 156 13.70 8.53 -9.89
C ARG A 156 13.20 8.70 -8.45
N GLY A 157 13.07 7.61 -7.69
CA GLY A 157 12.44 7.64 -6.37
C GLY A 157 10.96 8.03 -6.45
N VAL A 158 10.30 7.71 -7.58
CA VAL A 158 8.90 8.05 -7.82
C VAL A 158 8.02 6.93 -7.29
N THR A 159 7.05 7.29 -6.46
CA THR A 159 6.01 6.38 -6.00
C THR A 159 4.88 6.27 -7.02
N THR A 160 4.08 5.21 -6.93
CA THR A 160 2.91 4.99 -7.79
C THR A 160 1.76 4.42 -6.96
N THR A 161 0.58 4.30 -7.56
CA THR A 161 -0.61 3.76 -6.91
C THR A 161 -0.45 2.27 -6.57
N HIS A 162 -1.40 1.72 -5.81
CA HIS A 162 -1.41 0.31 -5.43
C HIS A 162 -1.72 -0.64 -6.60
N TRP A 163 -1.95 -0.16 -7.83
CA TRP A 163 -2.21 -1.02 -8.98
C TRP A 163 -0.88 -1.50 -9.60
N PRO A 164 -0.50 -2.79 -9.45
CA PRO A 164 0.80 -3.29 -9.88
C PRO A 164 0.91 -3.42 -11.41
N SER A 165 -0.22 -3.59 -12.10
CA SER A 165 -0.33 -3.70 -13.55
C SER A 165 -0.37 -2.36 -14.27
N GLU A 166 -0.38 -1.26 -13.53
CA GLU A 166 -0.44 0.11 -14.05
C GLU A 166 0.74 0.93 -13.53
N PHE A 167 0.93 2.09 -14.16
CA PHE A 167 1.87 3.10 -13.67
C PHE A 167 1.17 4.45 -13.65
N VAL A 168 0.72 4.84 -12.47
CA VAL A 168 0.16 6.16 -12.20
C VAL A 168 1.12 6.82 -11.19
N PRO A 169 2.05 7.67 -11.63
CA PRO A 169 3.03 8.27 -10.74
C PRO A 169 2.32 9.17 -9.73
N THR A 170 2.68 9.04 -8.45
CA THR A 170 2.27 9.94 -7.39
C THR A 170 3.43 10.86 -7.09
N ASP A 171 3.47 11.99 -7.80
CA ASP A 171 4.47 13.05 -7.66
C ASP A 171 4.18 13.98 -6.47
N GLN A 172 2.98 13.91 -5.90
CA GLN A 172 2.53 14.61 -4.71
C GLN A 172 1.69 13.69 -3.81
N PRO A 173 1.74 13.83 -2.47
CA PRO A 173 0.74 13.22 -1.60
C PRO A 173 -0.66 13.79 -1.94
N PRO A 174 -1.73 12.98 -1.86
CA PRO A 174 -3.10 13.46 -2.07
C PRO A 174 -3.40 14.64 -1.15
N GLY A 175 -3.88 15.75 -1.71
CA GLY A 175 -4.23 16.97 -0.97
C GLY A 175 -3.25 18.14 -1.10
N GLY A 176 -2.16 18.02 -1.88
CA GLY A 176 -1.29 19.16 -2.21
C GLY A 176 -0.54 19.78 -1.01
N SER A 177 -0.73 19.24 0.20
CA SER A 177 0.14 19.53 1.31
C SER A 177 1.47 18.83 1.05
N ARG A 178 2.39 19.54 0.39
CA ARG A 178 3.77 19.48 0.88
C ARG A 178 3.63 19.60 2.39
N LEU A 179 4.18 18.65 3.14
CA LEU A 179 4.48 18.91 4.55
C LEU A 179 5.18 20.28 4.52
N GLN A 180 4.49 21.33 4.99
CA GLN A 180 4.98 22.72 4.97
C GLN A 180 6.11 22.89 6.01
N ASP A 181 6.67 21.78 6.45
CA ASP A 181 7.83 21.70 7.29
C ASP A 181 9.08 21.69 6.38
N PRO A 182 9.92 22.73 6.40
CA PRO A 182 11.20 22.74 5.71
C PRO A 182 12.11 21.57 6.12
N ALA A 183 11.88 20.94 7.29
CA ALA A 183 12.57 19.72 7.71
C ALA A 183 11.98 18.43 7.12
N ALA A 184 10.74 18.45 6.61
CA ALA A 184 10.14 17.34 5.86
C ALA A 184 10.76 17.15 4.45
N ALA A 185 11.68 18.03 4.07
CA ALA A 185 12.63 17.80 2.98
C ALA A 185 13.59 16.60 3.22
N ARG A 186 13.28 15.66 4.12
CA ARG A 186 14.17 14.58 4.57
C ARG A 186 13.66 13.14 4.39
N CYS A 187 12.67 12.91 3.53
CA CYS A 187 12.54 11.60 2.86
C CYS A 187 13.33 11.59 1.54
N LEU A 188 14.55 12.15 1.57
CA LEU A 188 15.46 12.06 0.43
C LEU A 188 16.11 10.68 0.48
N PHE A 189 15.72 9.81 -0.45
CA PHE A 189 16.37 8.52 -0.63
C PHE A 189 17.87 8.75 -0.88
N ARG A 190 18.71 8.09 -0.08
CA ARG A 190 20.18 8.21 -0.11
C ARG A 190 20.78 7.44 -1.28
N GLY A 191 20.47 7.85 -2.51
CA GLY A 191 20.85 7.06 -3.68
C GLY A 191 19.71 6.15 -4.18
N PRO A 192 19.96 5.38 -5.25
CA PRO A 192 19.06 4.32 -5.66
C PRO A 192 18.99 3.28 -4.52
N PRO A 193 17.86 2.59 -4.34
CA PRO A 193 17.80 1.51 -3.37
C PRO A 193 18.86 0.43 -3.71
N GLU A 194 19.48 -0.15 -2.69
CA GLU A 194 20.29 -1.35 -2.86
C GLU A 194 19.35 -2.55 -3.06
N LEU A 195 19.28 -3.02 -4.31
CA LEU A 195 18.39 -4.10 -4.70
C LEU A 195 19.19 -5.37 -4.97
N SER A 196 18.74 -6.48 -4.41
CA SER A 196 19.23 -7.82 -4.73
C SER A 196 18.64 -8.32 -6.06
N ASP A 197 19.16 -9.43 -6.59
CA ASP A 197 18.60 -10.05 -7.80
C ASP A 197 17.10 -10.31 -7.67
N ILE A 198 16.65 -10.82 -6.51
CA ILE A 198 15.23 -11.08 -6.28
C ILE A 198 14.39 -9.80 -6.18
N HIS A 199 14.92 -8.71 -5.60
CA HIS A 199 14.20 -7.44 -5.60
C HIS A 199 13.99 -6.91 -7.02
N LEU A 200 15.00 -7.05 -7.88
CA LEU A 200 14.93 -6.63 -9.28
C LEU A 200 14.00 -7.53 -10.09
N GLU A 201 13.98 -8.83 -9.81
CA GLU A 201 13.03 -9.77 -10.42
C GLU A 201 11.59 -9.41 -10.04
N LEU A 202 11.33 -9.13 -8.76
CA LEU A 202 10.02 -8.67 -8.28
C LEU A 202 9.62 -7.31 -8.85
N ALA A 203 10.58 -6.44 -9.16
CA ALA A 203 10.35 -5.21 -9.90
C ALA A 203 10.08 -5.43 -11.40
N GLY A 204 10.13 -6.69 -11.88
CA GLY A 204 9.76 -7.10 -13.23
C GLY A 204 10.90 -7.13 -14.24
N LEU A 205 12.16 -6.95 -13.80
CA LEU A 205 13.34 -6.97 -14.66
C LEU A 205 13.65 -8.40 -15.14
N THR A 206 13.98 -8.52 -16.42
CA THR A 206 14.48 -9.74 -17.06
C THR A 206 15.87 -10.10 -16.54
N ALA A 207 16.28 -11.36 -16.70
CA ALA A 207 17.58 -11.83 -16.22
C ALA A 207 18.76 -11.01 -16.79
N GLU A 208 18.67 -10.58 -18.05
CA GLU A 208 19.68 -9.72 -18.69
C GLU A 208 19.73 -8.33 -18.05
N GLU A 209 18.57 -7.69 -17.85
CA GLU A 209 18.48 -6.38 -17.19
C GLU A 209 18.98 -6.43 -15.74
N ARG A 210 18.73 -7.53 -15.03
CA ARG A 210 19.25 -7.72 -13.66
C ARG A 210 20.75 -7.91 -13.65
N ALA A 211 21.31 -8.68 -14.57
CA ALA A 211 22.75 -8.86 -14.70
C ALA A 211 23.46 -7.53 -14.98
N ASP A 212 22.90 -6.69 -15.88
CA ASP A 212 23.42 -5.35 -16.15
C ASP A 212 23.33 -4.45 -14.90
N TRP A 213 22.18 -4.45 -14.21
CA TRP A 213 21.99 -3.67 -12.97
C TRP A 213 22.98 -4.06 -11.87
N LEU A 214 23.22 -5.35 -11.67
CA LEU A 214 24.12 -5.85 -10.64
C LEU A 214 25.59 -5.66 -11.00
N GLY A 215 25.94 -5.67 -12.30
CA GLY A 215 27.31 -5.62 -12.79
C GLY A 215 28.00 -4.26 -12.66
N ASP A 216 27.32 -3.15 -12.95
CA ASP A 216 27.92 -1.81 -12.90
C ASP A 216 27.03 -0.79 -12.17
N PRO A 217 27.37 -0.39 -10.93
CA PRO A 217 26.64 0.62 -10.17
C PRO A 217 26.47 1.95 -10.91
N ALA A 218 27.38 2.33 -11.81
CA ALA A 218 27.28 3.57 -12.58
C ALA A 218 26.19 3.52 -13.66
N ARG A 219 25.73 2.32 -14.03
CA ARG A 219 24.70 2.10 -15.06
C ARG A 219 23.29 1.89 -14.53
N ARG A 220 23.14 1.71 -13.21
CA ARG A 220 21.83 1.44 -12.57
C ARG A 220 20.81 2.53 -12.87
N CYS A 221 21.22 3.80 -12.77
CA CYS A 221 20.37 4.97 -12.92
C CYS A 221 21.15 6.16 -13.55
N PRO A 222 21.52 6.06 -14.84
CA PRO A 222 22.41 7.03 -15.47
C PRO A 222 21.78 8.42 -15.48
N GLY A 223 22.53 9.44 -15.07
CA GLY A 223 22.09 10.84 -15.08
C GLY A 223 21.19 11.26 -13.91
N ILE A 224 20.89 10.38 -12.96
CA ILE A 224 20.17 10.77 -11.74
C ILE A 224 21.15 11.23 -10.67
N VAL A 225 20.97 12.47 -10.22
CA VAL A 225 21.67 13.04 -9.08
C VAL A 225 20.78 12.89 -7.85
N TYR A 226 21.16 11.99 -6.95
CA TYR A 226 20.50 11.91 -5.66
C TYR A 226 20.96 13.08 -4.78
N PRO A 227 20.08 13.61 -3.93
CA PRO A 227 20.47 14.57 -2.92
C PRO A 227 21.61 13.96 -2.10
N THR A 228 22.63 14.79 -1.83
CA THR A 228 23.89 14.44 -1.19
C THR A 228 23.71 13.50 0.01
N ARG A 229 24.66 12.57 0.18
CA ARG A 229 24.77 11.72 1.37
C ARG A 229 24.68 12.61 2.62
N ILE A 230 23.65 12.41 3.43
CA ILE A 230 23.67 12.89 4.82
C ILE A 230 24.75 12.05 5.50
N GLU A 231 25.88 12.67 5.85
CA GLU A 231 26.89 12.03 6.69
C GLU A 231 26.20 11.45 7.93
N PRO A 232 26.59 10.26 8.41
CA PRO A 232 26.06 9.74 9.66
C PRO A 232 26.13 10.86 10.70
N LEU A 233 25.01 11.16 11.35
CA LEU A 233 25.02 12.09 12.47
C LEU A 233 26.13 11.61 13.41
N PRO A 234 27.05 12.48 13.87
CA PRO A 234 28.04 12.09 14.86
C PRO A 234 27.29 11.39 15.99
N SER A 235 27.89 10.33 16.54
CA SER A 235 27.33 9.49 17.59
C SER A 235 27.10 10.31 18.87
N VAL A 236 26.01 11.06 18.91
CA VAL A 236 25.50 11.78 20.08
C VAL A 236 24.05 11.38 20.31
N TRP A 237 23.84 10.07 20.40
CA TRP A 237 22.73 9.51 21.15
C TRP A 237 23.30 8.40 22.04
N SER A 238 24.08 8.79 23.05
CA SER A 238 24.22 7.94 24.22
C SER A 238 22.89 7.99 24.96
N ALA A 239 22.01 7.03 24.67
CA ALA A 239 20.92 6.72 25.58
C ALA A 239 21.58 6.26 26.90
N GLN A 240 21.55 7.11 27.91
CA GLN A 240 21.83 6.68 29.28
C GLN A 240 20.70 5.74 29.68
N VAL A 241 20.99 4.44 29.68
CA VAL A 241 20.24 3.47 30.46
C VAL A 241 20.56 3.79 31.91
N VAL A 242 19.64 4.47 32.59
CA VAL A 242 19.63 4.49 34.06
C VAL A 242 18.97 3.18 34.48
N LEU A 243 19.80 2.28 35.03
CA LEU A 243 19.37 1.06 35.72
C LEU A 243 18.58 1.41 36.99
#